data_AF-A0A087TV90-F1
#
_entry.id   AF-A0A087TV90-F1
#
_cell.length_a   1.000
_cell.length_b   1.000
_cell.length_c   1.000
_cell.angle_alpha   90.00
_cell.angle_beta   90.00
_cell.angle_gamma   90.00
#
_symmetry.space_group_name_H-M   'P 1'
#
loop_
_entity.id
_entity.type
_entity.pdbx_description
1 polymer ?
#
loop_
_entity_poly.entity_id
_entity_poly.type
_entity_poly.pdbx_seq_one_letter_code
_entity_poly.pdbx_strand_id
1 'polypeptide(L)'
;MEKSAEQNERAFQKQPTVFLNRKPGIGKQKVKKGRYTKNIGLGFKTPREAIEGNYIDKKCPFTGNVSIRGRILRGVVIKMKMNRTIVIRRDYLHYIKKYNRFEKR
;
A
#
# COMPACT_ATOMS: atom_id res chain seq x y z
N MET A 1 23.75 0.80 7.30
CA MET A 1 23.71 1.82 6.23
C MET A 1 22.32 2.42 6.16
N GLU A 2 22.17 3.71 6.44
CA GLU A 2 20.90 4.42 6.24
C GLU A 2 20.59 4.46 4.74
N LYS A 3 19.62 3.67 4.28
CA LYS A 3 19.11 3.79 2.92
C LYS A 3 18.23 5.05 2.88
N SER A 4 18.59 6.05 2.08
CA SER A 4 17.70 7.14 1.65
C SER A 4 16.54 6.56 0.83
N ALA A 5 15.42 7.30 0.72
CA ALA A 5 14.31 6.82 -0.11
C ALA A 5 14.80 6.75 -1.55
N GLU A 6 14.44 5.69 -2.27
CA GLU A 6 14.86 5.50 -3.66
C GLU A 6 14.28 6.60 -4.55
N GLN A 7 15.09 7.64 -4.79
CA GLN A 7 14.76 8.78 -5.63
C GLN A 7 14.94 8.37 -7.10
N ASN A 8 13.98 7.60 -7.62
CA ASN A 8 14.06 7.04 -8.97
C ASN A 8 13.39 7.93 -10.03
N GLU A 9 12.69 8.98 -9.61
CA GLU A 9 11.96 9.90 -10.48
C GLU A 9 12.61 11.29 -10.49
N ARG A 10 12.26 12.11 -11.49
CA ARG A 10 12.73 13.50 -11.60
C ARG A 10 12.21 14.40 -10.48
N ALA A 11 11.00 14.13 -9.98
CA ALA A 11 10.39 14.90 -8.90
C ALA A 11 10.83 14.34 -7.54
N PHE A 12 11.18 15.22 -6.59
CA PHE A 12 11.56 14.81 -5.24
C PHE A 12 10.42 14.04 -4.55
N GLN A 13 10.68 12.79 -4.19
CA GLN A 13 9.71 11.92 -3.56
C GLN A 13 9.73 12.15 -2.04
N LYS A 14 8.58 12.53 -1.48
CA LYS A 14 8.35 12.63 -0.03
C LYS A 14 6.91 12.26 0.34
N GLN A 15 6.71 11.82 1.58
CA GLN A 15 5.36 11.73 2.13
C GLN A 15 4.81 13.14 2.40
N PRO A 16 3.59 13.49 1.95
CA PRO A 16 3.04 14.84 2.15
C PRO A 16 2.80 15.16 3.63
N THR A 17 2.42 14.15 4.42
CA THR A 17 2.12 14.28 5.86
C THR A 17 3.38 14.45 6.72
N VAL A 18 4.57 14.15 6.17
CA VAL A 18 5.83 14.19 6.91
C VAL A 18 6.62 15.42 6.52
N PHE A 19 6.82 16.32 7.46
CA PHE A 19 7.82 17.36 7.33
C PHE A 19 9.23 16.80 7.62
N LEU A 20 10.11 16.85 6.62
CA LEU A 20 11.48 16.32 6.68
C LEU A 20 12.49 17.30 7.29
N ASN A 21 12.30 18.61 7.07
CA ASN A 21 13.28 19.64 7.47
C ASN A 21 13.06 20.11 8.93
N ARG A 22 12.82 19.16 9.83
CA ARG A 22 12.63 19.44 11.26
C ARG A 22 13.97 19.91 11.83
N LYS A 23 13.99 21.09 12.45
CA LYS A 23 15.16 21.53 13.22
C LYS A 23 15.28 20.63 14.46
N PRO A 24 16.48 20.13 14.79
CA PRO A 24 16.67 19.44 16.06
C PRO A 24 16.31 20.42 17.19
N GLY A 25 15.48 19.97 18.13
CA GLY A 25 15.16 20.77 19.31
C GLY A 25 16.41 21.04 20.16
N ILE A 26 16.28 21.90 21.17
CA ILE A 26 17.35 22.15 22.14
C ILE A 26 17.57 20.84 22.93
N GLY A 27 18.61 20.10 22.55
CA GLY A 27 18.96 18.80 23.13
C GLY A 27 19.45 17.82 22.06
N LYS A 28 20.46 17.00 22.40
CA LYS A 28 21.07 15.97 21.53
C LYS A 28 20.12 14.78 21.27
N GLN A 29 18.84 15.00 21.01
CA GLN A 29 17.95 13.91 20.59
C GLN A 29 18.16 13.62 19.11
N LYS A 30 18.56 12.38 18.81
CA LYS A 30 18.59 11.86 17.43
C LYS A 30 17.21 12.07 16.80
N VAL A 31 17.14 12.87 15.74
CA VAL A 31 15.92 13.10 14.97
C VAL A 31 15.54 11.77 14.31
N LYS A 32 14.59 11.02 14.89
CA LYS A 32 14.00 9.87 14.21
C LYS A 32 13.34 10.38 12.93
N LYS A 33 13.71 9.81 11.77
CA LYS A 33 12.99 10.02 10.51
C LYS A 33 11.55 9.57 10.73
N GLY A 34 10.65 10.52 10.95
CA GLY A 34 9.24 10.23 11.17
C GLY A 34 8.64 9.74 9.86
N ARG A 35 8.40 8.43 9.73
CA ARG A 35 7.63 7.89 8.62
C ARG A 35 6.16 7.90 8.98
N TYR A 36 5.30 8.35 8.07
CA TYR A 36 3.86 8.27 8.28
C TYR A 36 3.38 6.86 8.00
N THR A 37 2.74 6.26 9.01
CA THR A 37 1.99 5.00 8.89
C THR A 37 0.61 5.20 9.47
N LYS A 38 -0.35 4.48 8.88
CA LYS A 38 -1.77 4.55 9.24
C LYS A 38 -2.30 3.14 9.48
N ASN A 39 -3.07 2.99 10.55
CA ASN A 39 -3.95 1.85 10.73
C ASN A 39 -5.23 2.07 9.91
N ILE A 40 -5.54 1.15 9.00
CA ILE A 40 -6.69 1.23 8.10
C ILE A 40 -7.97 0.66 8.75
N GLY A 41 -7.83 -0.10 9.85
CA GLY A 41 -8.93 -0.81 10.47
C GLY A 41 -9.28 -2.12 9.74
N LEU A 42 -10.56 -2.51 9.81
CA LEU A 42 -11.11 -3.74 9.19
C LEU A 42 -10.38 -5.05 9.60
N GLY A 43 -9.67 -5.04 10.73
CA GLY A 43 -8.89 -6.18 11.23
C GLY A 43 -7.56 -6.43 10.51
N PHE A 44 -7.13 -5.56 9.59
CA PHE A 44 -5.84 -5.71 8.91
C PHE A 44 -4.70 -5.19 9.77
N LYS A 45 -3.66 -6.01 9.95
CA LYS A 45 -2.41 -5.59 10.59
C LYS A 45 -1.61 -4.71 9.63
N THR A 46 -1.04 -3.62 10.14
CA THR A 46 -0.11 -2.78 9.36
C THR A 46 1.17 -3.58 9.08
N PRO A 47 1.59 -3.71 7.81
CA PRO A 47 2.76 -4.52 7.47
C PRO A 47 4.03 -3.87 8.00
N ARG A 48 5.00 -4.71 8.41
CA ARG A 48 6.30 -4.25 8.92
C ARG A 48 7.05 -3.39 7.91
N GLU A 49 6.95 -3.74 6.63
CA GLU A 49 7.54 -2.95 5.53
C GLU A 49 6.96 -1.54 5.39
N ALA A 50 5.70 -1.32 5.78
CA ALA A 50 5.17 0.05 5.79
C ALA A 50 5.78 0.89 6.92
N ILE A 51 6.16 0.28 8.03
CA ILE A 51 6.73 0.93 9.22
C ILE A 51 8.23 1.19 9.04
N GLU A 52 8.98 0.18 8.62
CA GLU A 52 10.44 0.22 8.53
C GLU A 52 10.97 0.53 7.12
N GLY A 53 10.16 0.28 6.08
CA GLY A 53 10.57 0.45 4.69
C GLY A 53 10.70 1.91 4.30
N ASN A 54 11.35 2.16 3.16
CA ASN A 54 11.66 3.52 2.69
C ASN A 54 11.08 3.85 1.30
N TYR A 55 10.07 3.10 0.86
CA TYR A 55 9.36 3.41 -0.38
C TYR A 55 8.44 4.61 -0.19
N ILE A 56 8.17 5.34 -1.28
CA ILE A 56 7.22 6.46 -1.28
C ILE A 56 6.13 6.15 -2.30
N ASP A 57 4.95 5.85 -1.79
CA ASP A 57 3.77 5.59 -2.60
C ASP A 57 2.57 6.37 -2.06
N LYS A 58 2.09 7.32 -2.86
CA LYS A 58 0.91 8.14 -2.52
C LYS A 58 -0.39 7.32 -2.55
N LYS A 59 -0.41 6.20 -3.26
CA LYS A 59 -1.57 5.31 -3.42
C LYS A 59 -1.61 4.17 -2.39
N CYS A 60 -0.56 3.99 -1.59
CA CYS A 60 -0.54 2.97 -0.55
C CYS A 60 -1.58 3.29 0.54
N PRO A 61 -2.40 2.31 0.98
CA PRO A 61 -3.39 2.54 2.04
C PRO A 61 -2.74 2.73 3.44
N PHE A 62 -1.51 2.26 3.63
CA PHE A 62 -0.81 2.34 4.93
C PHE A 62 0.04 3.60 5.07
N THR A 63 0.66 4.09 4.00
CA THR A 63 1.64 5.19 4.04
C THR A 63 1.20 6.43 3.24
N GLY A 64 0.06 6.34 2.53
CA GLY A 64 -0.58 7.43 1.80
C GLY A 64 -1.93 7.83 2.39
N ASN A 65 -2.70 8.65 1.65
CA ASN A 65 -4.02 9.14 2.07
C ASN A 65 -5.19 8.29 1.56
N VAL A 66 -4.93 7.05 1.11
CA VAL A 66 -5.98 6.19 0.54
C VAL A 66 -6.76 5.50 1.66
N SER A 67 -8.08 5.56 1.60
CA SER A 67 -8.99 4.86 2.50
C SER A 67 -9.63 3.64 1.82
N ILE A 68 -9.62 2.49 2.48
CA ILE A 68 -10.35 1.30 2.02
C ILE A 68 -11.82 1.44 2.43
N ARG A 69 -12.74 1.25 1.47
CA ARG A 69 -14.20 1.31 1.70
C ARG A 69 -14.92 0.28 0.83
N GLY A 70 -16.09 -0.17 1.28
CA GLY A 70 -16.97 -1.04 0.51
C GLY A 70 -16.53 -2.51 0.56
N ARG A 71 -16.24 -3.09 -0.62
CA ARG A 71 -16.09 -4.55 -0.78
C ARG A 71 -14.64 -4.99 -0.58
N ILE A 72 -14.44 -6.06 0.19
CA ILE A 72 -13.17 -6.78 0.31
C ILE A 72 -13.25 -8.02 -0.60
N LEU A 73 -12.31 -8.16 -1.53
CA LEU A 73 -12.28 -9.24 -2.50
C LEU A 73 -11.08 -10.17 -2.26
N ARG A 74 -11.26 -11.45 -2.57
CA ARG A 74 -10.19 -12.45 -2.64
C ARG A 74 -10.13 -13.01 -4.07
N GLY A 75 -8.93 -13.29 -4.55
CA GLY A 75 -8.69 -13.85 -5.87
C GLY A 75 -7.22 -14.22 -6.08
N VAL A 76 -6.91 -14.83 -7.21
CA VAL A 76 -5.56 -15.30 -7.57
C VAL A 76 -4.86 -14.27 -8.43
N VAL A 77 -3.57 -14.03 -8.18
CA VAL A 77 -2.75 -13.11 -8.97
C VAL A 77 -2.35 -13.79 -10.28
N ILE A 78 -2.68 -13.19 -11.44
CA ILE A 78 -2.27 -13.73 -12.76
C ILE A 78 -0.97 -13.07 -13.24
N LYS A 79 -0.90 -11.73 -13.16
CA LYS A 79 0.18 -10.95 -13.79
C LYS A 79 0.66 -9.83 -12.87
N MET A 80 1.98 -9.63 -12.89
CA MET A 80 2.70 -8.58 -12.14
C MET A 80 3.58 -7.71 -13.05
N LYS A 81 3.17 -7.52 -14.32
CA LYS A 81 4.00 -6.83 -15.33
C LYS A 81 3.96 -5.30 -15.24
N MET A 82 2.99 -4.75 -14.51
CA MET A 82 2.79 -3.30 -14.42
C MET A 82 3.45 -2.75 -13.15
N ASN A 83 3.92 -1.51 -13.22
CA ASN A 83 4.53 -0.84 -12.07
C ASN A 83 3.49 -0.63 -10.95
N ARG A 84 3.78 -1.16 -9.75
CA ARG A 84 2.99 -1.02 -8.51
C ARG A 84 1.51 -1.43 -8.67
N THR A 85 1.18 -2.29 -9.64
CA THR A 85 -0.19 -2.77 -9.91
C THR A 85 -0.16 -4.26 -10.24
N ILE A 86 -1.19 -5.00 -9.82
CA ILE A 86 -1.34 -6.43 -10.11
C ILE A 86 -2.71 -6.72 -10.71
N VAL A 87 -2.79 -7.75 -11.56
CA VAL A 87 -4.06 -8.23 -12.13
C VAL A 87 -4.50 -9.50 -11.38
N ILE A 88 -5.71 -9.45 -10.81
CA ILE A 88 -6.31 -10.54 -10.03
C ILE A 88 -7.48 -11.17 -10.81
N ARG A 89 -7.59 -12.50 -10.76
CA ARG A 89 -8.74 -13.26 -11.27
C ARG A 89 -9.55 -13.86 -10.14
N ARG A 90 -10.86 -13.86 -10.32
CA ARG A 90 -11.83 -14.49 -9.41
C ARG A 90 -12.61 -15.51 -10.21
N ASP A 91 -12.23 -16.77 -10.06
CA ASP A 91 -12.94 -17.88 -10.68
C ASP A 91 -14.21 -18.14 -9.87
N TYR A 92 -15.36 -18.15 -10.52
CA TYR A 92 -16.64 -18.49 -9.87
C TYR A 92 -17.52 -19.33 -10.79
N LEU A 93 -18.49 -20.01 -10.19
CA LEU A 93 -19.48 -20.80 -10.90
C LEU A 93 -20.76 -19.99 -11.04
N HIS A 94 -21.24 -19.85 -12.28
CA HIS A 94 -22.48 -19.17 -12.60
C HIS A 94 -23.57 -20.20 -12.92
N TYR A 95 -24.72 -20.09 -12.28
CA TYR A 95 -25.83 -21.04 -12.42
C TYR A 95 -26.70 -20.73 -13.64
N ILE A 96 -26.97 -21.72 -14.48
CA ILE A 96 -27.83 -21.62 -15.66
C ILE A 96 -29.17 -22.31 -15.38
N LYS A 97 -30.22 -21.50 -15.14
CA LYS A 97 -31.56 -21.97 -14.75
C LYS A 97 -32.17 -22.98 -15.73
N LYS A 98 -32.05 -22.74 -17.05
CA LYS A 98 -32.64 -23.60 -18.09
C LYS A 98 -32.13 -25.04 -18.05
N TYR A 99 -30.85 -25.22 -17.74
CA TYR A 99 -30.18 -26.53 -17.79
C TYR A 99 -29.91 -27.12 -16.41
N ASN A 100 -30.22 -26.38 -15.33
CA ASN A 100 -29.91 -26.75 -13.95
C ASN A 100 -28.43 -27.16 -13.76
N ARG A 101 -27.50 -26.37 -14.35
CA ARG A 101 -26.05 -26.62 -14.36
C ARG A 101 -25.27 -25.34 -14.05
N PHE A 102 -24.00 -25.49 -13.70
CA PHE A 102 -23.07 -24.37 -13.49
C PHE A 102 -22.06 -24.26 -14.64
N GLU A 103 -21.75 -23.04 -15.05
CA GLU A 103 -20.63 -22.72 -15.95
C GLU A 103 -19.51 -22.02 -15.18
N LYS A 104 -18.26 -22.21 -15.59
CA LYS A 104 -17.12 -21.47 -15.04
C LYS A 104 -17.04 -20.08 -15.68
N ARG A 105 -16.79 -19.06 -14.88
CA ARG A 105 -16.51 -17.68 -15.30
C ARG A 105 -15.29 -17.11 -14.62
#